data_AF-A0A2D7G2K9-F1
#
_entry.id   AF-A0A2D7G2K9-F1
#
_cell.length_a   1.000
_cell.length_b   1.000
_cell.length_c   1.000
_cell.angle_alpha   90.00
_cell.angle_beta   90.00
_cell.angle_gamma   90.00
#
_symmetry.space_group_name_H-M   'P 1'
#
loop_
_entity.id
_entity.type
_entity.pdbx_description
1 polymer ?
#
loop_
_entity_poly.entity_id
_entity_poly.type
_entity_poly.pdbx_seq_one_letter_code
_entity_poly.pdbx_strand_id
1 'polypeptide(L)'
;MMQRNWTRGIVGAHLASLILGGGVGVLISIQVVIAWCLGLLVAVTATSLQGWVLKTWGEQGLWWSQGLKWLVWVTVGVSLLKLYKELHWPSFVLAMVVSQVLWLVVAMRRAGRLRKPG
;
A
#
# COMPACT_ATOMS: atom_id res chain seq x y z
N MET A 1 1.66 -18.84 -13.87
CA MET A 1 1.20 -17.60 -14.53
C MET A 1 0.38 -16.64 -13.65
N MET A 2 -0.39 -17.13 -12.67
CA MET A 2 -1.27 -16.31 -11.78
C MET A 2 -0.56 -15.23 -10.96
N GLN A 3 0.66 -15.48 -10.47
CA GLN A 3 1.39 -14.56 -9.56
C GLN A 3 1.89 -13.31 -10.27
N ARG A 4 2.31 -13.43 -11.54
CA ARG A 4 2.86 -12.33 -12.36
C ARG A 4 1.82 -11.24 -12.68
N ASN A 5 0.55 -11.62 -12.77
CA ASN A 5 -0.54 -10.67 -13.06
C ASN A 5 -1.00 -9.92 -11.80
N TRP A 6 -0.79 -10.50 -10.61
CA TRP A 6 -1.12 -9.88 -9.32
C TRP A 6 -0.16 -8.75 -8.98
N THR A 7 1.14 -8.99 -9.08
CA THR A 7 2.17 -7.95 -8.88
C THR A 7 2.03 -6.82 -9.89
N ARG A 8 1.76 -7.11 -11.17
CA ARG A 8 1.54 -6.08 -12.20
C ARG A 8 0.33 -5.19 -11.91
N GLY A 9 -0.79 -5.76 -11.45
CA GLY A 9 -1.99 -5.00 -11.12
C GLY A 9 -1.83 -4.10 -9.90
N ILE A 10 -1.16 -4.60 -8.86
CA ILE A 10 -0.84 -3.81 -7.65
C ILE A 10 0.16 -2.71 -7.99
N VAL A 11 1.25 -3.03 -8.69
CA VAL A 11 2.26 -2.05 -9.09
C VAL A 11 1.65 -0.98 -9.98
N GLY A 12 0.80 -1.33 -10.95
CA GLY A 12 0.12 -0.37 -11.82
C GLY A 12 -0.83 0.56 -11.06
N ALA A 13 -1.57 0.04 -10.08
CA ALA A 13 -2.45 0.86 -9.23
C ALA A 13 -1.66 1.84 -8.35
N HIS A 14 -0.54 1.38 -7.77
CA HIS A 14 0.32 2.23 -6.96
C HIS A 14 1.05 3.28 -7.81
N LEU A 15 1.49 2.93 -9.02
CA LEU A 15 2.09 3.87 -9.97
C LEU A 15 1.08 4.94 -10.41
N ALA A 16 -0.17 4.57 -10.68
CA ALA A 16 -1.23 5.52 -10.99
C ALA A 16 -1.50 6.47 -9.82
N SER A 17 -1.50 5.95 -8.58
CA SER A 17 -1.65 6.78 -7.38
C SER A 17 -0.45 7.70 -7.12
N LEU A 18 0.76 7.27 -7.52
CA LEU A 18 1.96 8.08 -7.44
C LEU A 18 1.89 9.24 -8.45
N ILE A 19 1.45 8.97 -9.68
CA ILE A 19 1.31 10.00 -10.72
C ILE A 19 0.22 11.01 -10.35
N LEU A 20 -0.95 10.55 -9.89
CA LEU A 20 -2.06 11.43 -9.53
C LEU A 20 -1.79 12.20 -8.22
N GLY A 21 -1.41 11.50 -7.15
CA GLY A 21 -1.16 12.16 -5.87
C GLY A 21 0.16 12.92 -5.81
N GLY A 22 1.20 12.43 -6.47
CA GLY A 22 2.46 13.15 -6.65
C GLY A 22 2.30 14.35 -7.57
N GLY A 23 1.57 14.22 -8.68
CA GLY A 23 1.31 15.34 -9.61
C GLY A 23 0.51 16.47 -8.98
N VAL A 24 -0.54 16.16 -8.21
CA VAL A 24 -1.29 17.17 -7.43
C VAL A 24 -0.41 17.73 -6.29
N GLY A 25 0.43 16.89 -5.68
CA GLY A 25 1.35 17.30 -4.64
C GLY A 25 2.38 18.33 -5.10
N VAL A 26 2.87 18.24 -6.34
CA VAL A 26 3.82 19.21 -6.93
C VAL A 26 3.22 20.62 -6.98
N LEU A 27 1.90 20.74 -7.15
CA LEU A 27 1.21 22.04 -7.16
C LEU A 27 1.10 22.67 -5.77
N ILE A 28 1.33 21.89 -4.70
CA ILE A 28 1.23 22.34 -3.30
C ILE A 28 2.63 22.60 -2.75
N SER A 29 3.49 21.58 -2.72
CA SER A 29 4.89 21.69 -2.33
C SER A 29 5.66 20.38 -2.57
N ILE A 30 6.99 20.46 -2.68
CA ILE A 30 7.83 19.27 -2.82
C ILE A 30 7.74 18.35 -1.59
N GLN A 31 7.49 18.91 -0.40
CA GLN A 31 7.32 18.17 0.86
C GLN A 31 6.07 17.29 0.83
N VAL A 32 5.00 17.74 0.18
CA VAL A 32 3.77 16.95 -0.03
C VAL A 32 4.04 15.74 -0.93
N VAL A 33 4.85 15.91 -1.98
CA VAL A 33 5.24 14.83 -2.89
C VAL A 33 6.09 13.79 -2.15
N ILE A 34 7.10 14.25 -1.39
CA ILE A 34 7.96 13.36 -0.61
C ILE A 34 7.13 12.58 0.41
N ALA A 35 6.20 13.24 1.12
CA ALA A 35 5.30 12.59 2.06
C ALA A 35 4.40 11.55 1.40
N TRP A 36 3.87 11.85 0.20
CA TRP A 36 3.06 10.93 -0.57
C TRP A 36 3.84 9.68 -1.00
N CYS A 37 5.04 9.87 -1.54
CA CYS A 37 5.93 8.78 -1.96
C CYS A 37 6.30 7.87 -0.79
N LEU A 38 6.64 8.45 0.36
CA LEU A 38 6.98 7.71 1.58
C LEU A 38 5.77 6.91 2.09
N GLY A 39 4.57 7.50 2.10
CA GLY A 39 3.35 6.80 2.50
C GLY A 39 3.03 5.60 1.59
N LEU A 40 3.19 5.77 0.27
CA LEU A 40 3.03 4.67 -0.68
C LEU A 40 4.08 3.57 -0.49
N LEU A 41 5.34 3.93 -0.23
CA LEU A 41 6.41 2.95 -0.02
C LEU A 41 6.16 2.08 1.22
N VAL A 42 5.73 2.69 2.33
CA VAL A 42 5.35 1.97 3.55
C VAL A 42 4.20 1.02 3.28
N ALA A 43 3.17 1.51 2.58
CA ALA A 43 1.99 0.72 2.30
C ALA A 43 2.25 -0.44 1.34
N VAL A 44 3.07 -0.25 0.29
CA VAL A 44 3.52 -1.33 -0.61
C VAL A 44 4.33 -2.39 0.16
N THR A 45 5.25 -1.96 1.02
CA THR A 45 6.08 -2.87 1.84
C THR A 45 5.21 -3.71 2.78
N ALA A 46 4.32 -3.06 3.54
CA ALA A 46 3.42 -3.73 4.47
C ALA A 46 2.52 -4.76 3.75
N THR A 47 2.02 -4.39 2.57
CA THR A 47 1.13 -5.23 1.76
C THR A 47 1.86 -6.39 1.10
N SER A 48 3.10 -6.18 0.64
CA SER A 48 3.92 -7.24 0.06
C SER A 48 4.27 -8.30 1.10
N LEU A 49 4.58 -7.84 2.31
CA LEU A 49 4.84 -8.69 3.47
C LEU A 49 3.58 -9.46 3.88
N GLN A 50 2.41 -8.80 3.90
CA GLN A 50 1.12 -9.44 4.12
C GLN A 50 0.84 -10.56 3.11
N GLY A 51 1.08 -10.31 1.83
CA GLY A 51 0.91 -11.31 0.76
C GLY A 51 1.88 -12.48 0.88
N TRP A 52 3.09 -12.25 1.37
CA TRP A 52 4.06 -13.31 1.65
C TRP A 52 3.63 -14.19 2.83
N VAL A 53 3.16 -13.59 3.93
CA VAL A 53 2.65 -14.34 5.09
C VAL A 53 1.46 -15.22 4.70
N LEU A 54 0.49 -14.66 3.97
CA LEU A 54 -0.67 -15.41 3.49
C LEU A 54 -0.28 -16.54 2.54
N LYS A 55 0.76 -16.36 1.71
CA LYS A 55 1.28 -17.42 0.84
C LYS A 55 1.90 -18.56 1.65
N THR A 56 2.63 -18.23 2.70
CA THR A 56 3.43 -19.21 3.45
C THR A 56 2.60 -19.95 4.51
N TRP A 57 1.61 -19.29 5.13
CA TRP A 57 0.87 -19.81 6.29
C TRP A 57 -0.63 -20.03 6.00
N GLY A 58 -1.09 -19.74 4.78
CA GLY A 58 -2.49 -19.91 4.40
C GLY A 58 -3.45 -19.13 5.30
N GLU A 59 -4.60 -19.74 5.64
CA GLU A 59 -5.63 -19.11 6.47
C GLU A 59 -5.18 -18.87 7.92
N GLN A 60 -4.25 -19.69 8.45
CA GLN A 60 -3.66 -19.48 9.78
C GLN A 60 -2.80 -18.20 9.83
N GLY A 61 -2.28 -17.79 8.67
CA GLY A 61 -1.53 -16.55 8.51
C GLY A 61 -2.38 -15.29 8.49
N LEU A 62 -3.72 -15.37 8.47
CA LEU A 62 -4.57 -14.20 8.23
C LEU A 62 -4.44 -13.16 9.35
N TRP A 63 -4.51 -13.60 10.61
CA TRP A 63 -4.31 -12.76 11.80
C TRP A 63 -2.89 -12.20 11.89
N TRP A 64 -1.89 -13.05 11.64
CA TRP A 64 -0.49 -12.65 11.59
C TRP A 64 -0.22 -11.61 10.51
N SER A 65 -0.81 -11.77 9.34
CA SER A 65 -0.64 -10.88 8.20
C SER A 65 -1.21 -9.47 8.50
N GLN A 66 -2.32 -9.39 9.24
CA GLN A 66 -2.89 -8.11 9.68
C GLN A 66 -2.03 -7.47 10.77
N GLY A 67 -1.61 -8.23 11.78
CA GLY A 67 -0.72 -7.73 12.84
C GLY A 67 0.60 -7.20 12.28
N LEU A 68 1.20 -7.91 11.34
CA LEU A 68 2.45 -7.52 10.69
C LEU A 68 2.30 -6.27 9.82
N LYS A 69 1.16 -6.13 9.13
CA LYS A 69 0.84 -4.92 8.36
C LYS A 69 0.78 -3.68 9.26
N TRP A 70 0.08 -3.79 10.39
CA TRP A 70 0.00 -2.71 11.39
C TRP A 70 1.35 -2.43 12.04
N LEU A 71 2.14 -3.47 12.31
CA LEU A 71 3.49 -3.32 12.86
C LEU A 71 4.39 -2.52 11.90
N VAL A 72 4.36 -2.83 10.60
CA VAL A 72 5.12 -2.07 9.59
C VAL A 72 4.63 -0.62 9.51
N TRP A 73 3.30 -0.40 9.57
CA TRP A 73 2.72 0.94 9.58
C TRP A 73 3.21 1.78 10.76
N VAL A 74 3.17 1.21 11.97
CA VAL A 74 3.58 1.92 13.19
C VAL A 74 5.09 2.09 13.21
N THR A 75 5.87 1.04 13.01
CA THR A 75 7.33 1.12 13.14
C THR A 75 7.95 1.98 12.05
N VAL A 76 7.62 1.75 10.78
CA VAL A 76 8.21 2.50 9.67
C VAL A 76 7.59 3.88 9.57
N GLY A 77 6.27 4.00 9.77
CA GLY A 77 5.60 5.30 9.79
C GLY A 77 6.14 6.22 10.88
N VAL A 78 6.21 5.75 12.14
CA VAL A 78 6.75 6.54 13.25
C VAL A 78 8.24 6.84 13.06
N SER A 79 9.02 5.93 12.48
CA SER A 79 10.44 6.18 12.19
C SER A 79 10.62 7.27 11.13
N LEU A 80 9.83 7.24 10.06
CA LEU A 80 9.85 8.27 9.01
C LEU A 80 9.43 9.63 9.55
N LEU A 81 8.48 9.67 10.49
CA LEU A 81 8.07 10.90 11.17
C LEU A 81 9.17 11.48 12.07
N LYS A 82 9.99 10.64 12.69
CA LYS A 82 11.15 11.10 13.47
C LYS A 82 12.28 11.60 12.57
N LEU A 83 12.48 10.96 11.43
CA LEU A 83 13.54 11.29 10.47
C LEU A 83 13.21 12.50 9.60
N TYR A 84 11.94 12.70 9.26
CA TYR A 84 11.45 13.83 8.46
C TYR A 84 10.50 14.67 9.28
N LYS A 85 11.03 15.63 10.04
CA LYS A 85 10.22 16.56 10.86
C LYS A 85 9.32 17.47 10.03
N GLU A 86 9.73 17.76 8.79
CA GLU A 86 8.99 18.55 7.80
C GLU A 86 7.96 17.71 7.01
N LEU A 87 7.70 16.46 7.42
CA LEU A 87 6.79 15.58 6.69
C LEU A 87 5.36 16.11 6.76
N HIS A 88 4.74 16.33 5.60
CA HIS A 88 3.34 16.74 5.52
C HIS A 88 2.43 15.57 5.91
N TRP A 89 2.10 15.50 7.20
CA TRP A 89 1.28 14.47 7.83
C TRP A 89 0.01 14.10 7.07
N PRO A 90 -0.83 15.06 6.64
CA PRO A 90 -2.06 14.73 5.93
C PRO A 90 -1.81 13.94 4.64
N SER A 91 -0.78 14.32 3.88
CA SER A 91 -0.46 13.66 2.60
C SER A 91 0.16 12.29 2.79
N PHE A 92 0.97 12.11 3.82
CA PHE A 92 1.52 10.81 4.21
C PHE A 92 0.40 9.82 4.58
N VAL A 93 -0.52 10.23 5.46
CA VAL A 93 -1.65 9.40 5.89
C VAL A 93 -2.60 9.12 4.71
N LEU A 94 -2.88 10.12 3.88
CA LEU A 94 -3.76 9.97 2.73
C LEU A 94 -3.20 8.98 1.71
N ALA A 95 -1.90 9.04 1.41
CA ALA A 95 -1.22 8.06 0.55
C ALA A 95 -1.37 6.63 1.09
N MET A 96 -1.22 6.46 2.40
CA MET A 96 -1.37 5.18 3.07
C MET A 96 -2.81 4.64 2.99
N VAL A 97 -3.82 5.49 3.18
CA VAL A 97 -5.24 5.12 3.04
C VAL A 97 -5.58 4.76 1.59
N VAL A 98 -5.13 5.56 0.62
CA VAL A 98 -5.35 5.30 -0.81
C VAL A 98 -4.76 3.94 -1.21
N SER A 99 -3.56 3.60 -0.74
CA SER A 99 -2.96 2.29 -0.98
C SER A 99 -3.82 1.14 -0.42
N GLN A 100 -4.41 1.30 0.78
CA GLN A 100 -5.31 0.29 1.34
C GLN A 100 -6.57 0.09 0.49
N VAL A 101 -7.17 1.19 0.03
CA VAL A 101 -8.37 1.15 -0.83
C VAL A 101 -8.04 0.48 -2.16
N LEU A 102 -6.92 0.83 -2.80
CA LEU A 102 -6.48 0.21 -4.04
C LEU A 102 -6.28 -1.29 -3.87
N TRP A 103 -5.72 -1.72 -2.74
CA TRP A 103 -5.55 -3.13 -2.47
C TRP A 103 -6.87 -3.86 -2.28
N LEU A 104 -7.80 -3.26 -1.51
CA LEU A 104 -9.15 -3.81 -1.33
C LEU A 104 -9.86 -3.96 -2.68
N VAL A 105 -9.78 -2.96 -3.56
CA VAL A 105 -10.35 -2.99 -4.91
C VAL A 105 -9.71 -4.10 -5.75
N VAL A 106 -8.39 -4.26 -5.72
CA VAL A 106 -7.69 -5.32 -6.45
C VAL A 106 -8.06 -6.71 -5.91
N ALA A 107 -8.16 -6.86 -4.59
CA ALA A 107 -8.57 -8.10 -3.93
C ALA A 107 -10.02 -8.47 -4.29
N MET A 108 -10.95 -7.52 -4.22
CA MET A 108 -12.36 -7.72 -4.59
C MET A 108 -12.52 -8.07 -6.08
N ARG A 109 -11.81 -7.38 -6.98
CA ARG A 109 -11.80 -7.71 -8.42
C ARG A 109 -11.27 -9.12 -8.72
N ARG A 110 -10.49 -9.70 -7.81
CA ARG A 110 -10.02 -11.09 -7.93
C ARG A 110 -11.03 -12.08 -7.34
N ALA A 111 -11.59 -11.79 -6.16
CA ALA A 111 -12.65 -12.59 -5.57
C ALA A 111 -13.87 -12.71 -6.50
N GLY A 112 -14.26 -11.61 -7.15
CA GLY A 112 -15.33 -11.61 -8.14
C GLY A 112 -15.01 -12.41 -9.41
N ARG A 113 -13.74 -12.53 -9.81
CA ARG A 113 -13.30 -13.38 -10.93
C ARG A 113 -13.25 -14.86 -10.58
N LEU A 114 -13.06 -15.20 -9.31
CA LEU A 114 -13.12 -16.59 -8.81
C LEU A 114 -14.56 -17.06 -8.55
N ARG A 115 -15.51 -16.13 -8.35
CA ARG A 115 -16.93 -16.42 -8.15
C ARG A 115 -17.75 -16.62 -9.42
N LYS A 116 -17.23 -16.28 -10.59
CA LYS A 116 -17.89 -16.64 -11.86
C LYS A 116 -17.52 -18.10 -12.16
N PRO A 117 -18.42 -19.07 -11.94
CA PRO A 117 -18.17 -20.43 -12.40
C PRO A 117 -17.97 -20.37 -13.91
N GLY A 118 -16.82 -20.85 -14.36
CA GLY A 118 -16.70 -21.37 -15.73
C GLY A 118 -17.35 -22.73 -15.76
#